data_AF-A0A5J9WRN8-F1
#
_entry.id   AF-A0A5J9WRN8-F1
#
_cell.length_a   1.000
_cell.length_b   1.000
_cell.length_c   1.000
_cell.angle_alpha   90.00
_cell.angle_beta   90.00
_cell.angle_gamma   90.00
#
_symmetry.space_group_name_H-M   'P 1'
#
loop_
_entity.id
_entity.type
_entity.pdbx_description
1 polymer ?
#
loop_
_entity_poly.entity_id
_entity_poly.type
_entity_poly.pdbx_seq_one_letter_code
_entity_poly.pdbx_strand_id
1 'polypeptide(L)'
;MKTFMLILLAALATVLCAASLVTAAASTCPWRTVSNIDYKYVQNFGRWAVDQQNAHLNFHKVESATAQAVGDCLNDMNRNYALNILASRRNGAGDDKFKAVVYVEREIVPDYSGIPICRVRYPKMFN
;
A
#
# COMPACT_ATOMS: atom_id res chain seq x y z
N MET A 1 12.48 18.06 -72.82
CA MET A 1 13.39 17.43 -71.83
C MET A 1 12.78 17.57 -70.44
N LYS A 2 12.87 16.50 -69.64
CA LYS A 2 12.39 16.33 -68.25
C LYS A 2 10.91 16.00 -68.07
N THR A 3 10.61 14.76 -68.45
CA THR A 3 9.72 13.82 -67.75
C THR A 3 9.75 14.01 -66.23
N PHE A 4 8.60 14.27 -65.60
CA PHE A 4 8.44 14.07 -64.16
C PHE A 4 7.67 12.78 -63.92
N MET A 5 8.37 11.91 -63.21
CA MET A 5 8.08 10.53 -62.89
C MET A 5 6.78 10.35 -62.11
N LEU A 6 6.04 9.34 -62.55
CA LEU A 6 5.24 8.43 -61.73
C LEU A 6 5.87 8.18 -60.35
N ILE A 7 5.11 8.47 -59.29
CA ILE A 7 5.21 7.68 -58.04
C ILE A 7 3.78 7.33 -57.63
N LEU A 8 3.37 6.15 -58.08
CA LEU A 8 2.34 5.34 -57.47
C LEU A 8 2.94 4.76 -56.18
N LEU A 9 2.40 5.08 -55.00
CA LEU A 9 2.67 4.28 -53.80
C LEU A 9 1.37 3.91 -53.10
N ALA A 10 1.27 2.61 -52.89
CA ALA A 10 0.12 1.87 -52.39
C ALA A 10 -0.07 2.02 -50.88
N ALA A 11 -1.34 1.87 -50.49
CA ALA A 11 -1.87 1.16 -49.33
C ALA A 11 -1.01 1.06 -48.04
N LEU A 12 -1.62 1.45 -46.91
CA LEU A 12 -1.81 0.51 -45.80
C LEU A 12 -2.92 1.05 -44.87
N ALA A 13 -4.09 0.43 -44.94
CA ALA A 13 -5.12 0.59 -43.92
C ALA A 13 -4.68 -0.21 -42.69
N THR A 14 -3.99 0.43 -41.74
CA THR A 14 -3.74 -0.18 -40.45
C THR A 14 -5.02 -0.10 -39.63
N VAL A 15 -5.76 -1.21 -39.60
CA VAL A 15 -6.70 -1.52 -38.52
C VAL A 15 -5.86 -1.57 -37.24
N LEU A 16 -5.76 -0.43 -36.56
CA LEU A 16 -5.31 -0.40 -35.18
C LEU A 16 -6.40 -1.10 -34.38
N CYS A 17 -6.18 -2.39 -34.18
CA CYS A 17 -6.74 -3.12 -33.06
C CYS A 17 -6.33 -2.33 -31.82
N ALA A 18 -7.21 -1.44 -31.37
CA ALA A 18 -7.13 -0.83 -30.06
C ALA A 18 -7.30 -1.98 -29.07
N ALA A 19 -6.20 -2.68 -28.81
CA ALA A 19 -6.06 -3.54 -27.67
C ALA A 19 -6.26 -2.60 -26.48
N SER A 20 -7.49 -2.59 -25.98
CA SER A 20 -7.84 -2.00 -24.72
C SER A 20 -6.93 -2.64 -23.69
N LEU A 21 -5.79 -2.00 -23.42
CA LEU A 21 -5.03 -2.23 -22.21
C LEU A 21 -5.92 -1.75 -21.08
N VAL A 22 -6.90 -2.58 -20.71
CA VAL A 22 -7.49 -2.53 -19.38
C VAL A 22 -6.34 -2.91 -18.47
N THR A 23 -5.58 -1.91 -18.08
CA THR A 23 -4.78 -2.01 -16.87
C THR A 23 -5.83 -2.23 -15.79
N ALA A 24 -6.02 -3.48 -15.36
CA ALA A 24 -6.86 -3.79 -14.24
C ALA A 24 -6.27 -3.03 -13.06
N ALA A 25 -6.84 -1.86 -12.76
CA ALA A 25 -6.50 -1.13 -11.55
C ALA A 25 -6.72 -2.12 -10.41
N ALA A 26 -5.69 -2.37 -9.61
CA ALA A 26 -5.83 -3.21 -8.43
C ALA A 26 -7.05 -2.71 -7.67
N SER A 27 -8.09 -3.54 -7.58
CA SER A 27 -9.34 -3.13 -6.94
C SER A 27 -9.03 -2.82 -5.48
N THR A 28 -9.15 -1.55 -5.11
CA THR A 28 -9.00 -1.14 -3.72
C THR A 28 -10.37 -1.26 -3.06
N CYS A 29 -10.48 -2.15 -2.09
CA CYS A 29 -11.72 -2.41 -1.38
C CYS A 29 -12.10 -1.24 -0.46
N PRO A 30 -13.35 -1.14 0.02
CA PRO A 30 -13.70 -0.10 0.99
C PRO A 30 -12.83 -0.21 2.26
N TRP A 31 -12.43 0.94 2.82
CA TRP A 31 -11.80 1.00 4.14
C TRP A 31 -12.78 0.51 5.21
N ARG A 32 -12.30 -0.32 6.13
CA ARG A 32 -13.07 -0.85 7.25
C ARG A 32 -12.34 -0.59 8.56
N THR A 33 -13.07 -0.22 9.60
CA THR A 33 -12.51 -0.09 10.95
C THR A 33 -11.94 -1.42 11.40
N VAL A 34 -10.74 -1.41 11.96
CA VAL A 34 -10.16 -2.57 12.62
C VAL A 34 -10.84 -2.73 13.97
N SER A 35 -11.54 -3.84 14.18
CA SER A 35 -12.42 -4.04 15.34
C SER A 35 -11.68 -4.18 16.67
N ASN A 36 -10.44 -4.68 16.65
CA ASN A 36 -9.63 -4.84 17.85
C ASN A 36 -8.24 -4.24 17.61
N ILE A 37 -8.04 -3.06 18.19
CA ILE A 37 -6.80 -2.29 18.04
C ILE A 37 -5.67 -2.80 18.93
N ASP A 38 -6.00 -3.51 20.01
CA ASP A 38 -5.06 -4.02 20.99
C ASP A 38 -4.38 -5.33 20.53
N TYR A 39 -4.78 -5.86 19.37
CA TYR A 39 -4.06 -6.97 18.76
C TYR A 39 -2.59 -6.63 18.53
N LYS A 40 -1.72 -7.52 19.01
CA LYS A 40 -0.26 -7.36 18.98
C LYS A 40 0.29 -6.97 17.60
N TYR A 41 -0.26 -7.53 16.52
CA TYR A 41 0.20 -7.21 15.17
C TYR A 41 -0.13 -5.76 14.76
N VAL A 42 -1.28 -5.22 15.16
CA VAL A 42 -1.66 -3.82 14.85
C VAL A 42 -0.75 -2.85 15.61
N GLN A 43 -0.50 -3.13 16.89
CA GLN A 43 0.44 -2.34 17.69
C GLN A 43 1.86 -2.40 17.14
N ASN A 44 2.29 -3.57 16.63
CA ASN A 44 3.58 -3.72 15.98
C ASN A 44 3.69 -2.90 14.68
N PHE A 45 2.62 -2.75 13.89
CA PHE A 45 2.63 -1.87 12.73
C PHE A 45 2.86 -0.41 13.12
N GLY A 46 2.19 0.04 14.19
CA GLY A 46 2.38 1.38 14.72
C GLY A 46 3.81 1.62 15.23
N ARG A 47 4.34 0.68 16.02
CA ARG A 47 5.73 0.72 16.51
C ARG A 47 6.72 0.78 15.35
N TRP A 48 6.57 -0.10 14.37
CA TRP A 48 7.44 -0.14 13.21
C TRP A 48 7.38 1.18 12.41
N ALA A 49 6.19 1.75 12.21
CA ALA A 49 6.04 3.03 11.52
C ALA A 49 6.78 4.16 12.25
N VAL A 50 6.72 4.18 13.59
CA VAL A 50 7.47 5.14 14.42
C VAL A 50 8.97 4.92 14.30
N ASP A 51 9.44 3.67 14.34
CA ASP A 51 10.86 3.32 14.23
C ASP A 51 11.47 3.77 12.89
N GLN A 52 10.68 3.81 11.82
CA GLN A 52 11.14 4.28 10.50
C GLN A 52 11.29 5.81 10.38
N GLN A 53 10.76 6.61 11.32
CA GLN A 53 10.69 8.07 11.13
C GLN A 53 12.00 8.83 11.36
N ASN A 54 13.09 8.18 11.79
CA ASN A 54 14.37 8.82 12.12
C ASN A 54 14.26 10.09 13.01
N ALA A 55 13.14 10.26 13.71
CA ALA A 55 12.74 11.48 14.40
C ALA A 55 12.81 11.34 15.93
N HIS A 56 13.48 10.30 16.42
CA HIS A 56 13.60 9.96 17.85
C HIS A 56 12.25 10.03 18.59
N LEU A 57 11.26 9.32 18.06
CA LEU A 57 9.94 9.20 18.68
C LEU A 57 9.91 7.96 19.58
N ASN A 58 9.13 8.04 20.67
CA ASN A 58 8.79 6.91 21.53
C ASN A 58 7.34 6.51 21.23
N PHE A 59 7.15 5.29 20.70
CA PHE A 59 5.82 4.74 20.45
C PHE A 59 5.11 4.40 21.77
N HIS A 60 3.86 4.85 21.91
CA HIS A 60 2.99 4.47 23.03
C HIS A 60 1.98 3.42 22.61
N LYS A 61 1.09 3.76 21.67
CA LYS A 61 0.03 2.87 21.18
C LYS A 61 -0.54 3.31 19.84
N VAL A 62 -1.21 2.39 19.15
CA VAL A 62 -2.19 2.72 18.12
C VAL A 62 -3.54 2.99 18.78
N GLU A 63 -4.13 4.16 18.57
CA GLU A 63 -5.44 4.54 19.14
C GLU A 63 -6.61 4.06 18.28
N SER A 64 -6.44 4.04 16.97
CA SER A 64 -7.44 3.53 16.02
C SER A 64 -6.79 3.17 14.69
N ALA A 65 -7.44 2.30 13.93
CA ALA A 65 -7.00 1.91 12.60
C ALA A 65 -8.17 1.61 11.68
N THR A 66 -7.95 1.87 10.39
CA THR A 66 -8.76 1.33 9.31
C THR A 66 -7.89 0.48 8.40
N ALA A 67 -8.48 -0.52 7.77
CA ALA A 67 -7.81 -1.40 6.83
C ALA A 67 -8.56 -1.49 5.50
N GLN A 68 -7.81 -1.61 4.41
CA GLN A 68 -8.32 -1.77 3.06
C GLN A 68 -7.58 -2.93 2.41
N ALA A 69 -8.32 -3.93 1.93
CA ALA A 69 -7.73 -4.97 1.08
C ALA A 69 -7.34 -4.37 -0.29
N VAL A 70 -6.23 -4.85 -0.83
CA VAL A 70 -5.68 -4.44 -2.12
C VAL A 70 -5.71 -5.64 -3.06
N GLY A 71 -6.50 -5.55 -4.12
CA GLY A 71 -6.78 -6.66 -5.04
C GLY A 71 -8.17 -7.27 -4.82
N ASP A 72 -8.26 -8.60 -4.78
CA ASP A 72 -9.49 -9.34 -4.51
C ASP A 72 -9.97 -9.10 -3.06
N CYS A 73 -11.09 -8.39 -2.90
CA CYS A 73 -11.64 -8.06 -1.59
C CYS A 73 -12.04 -9.26 -0.72
N LEU A 74 -12.24 -10.43 -1.32
CA LEU A 74 -12.68 -11.63 -0.63
C LEU A 74 -11.50 -12.55 -0.30
N ASN A 75 -10.50 -12.59 -1.17
CA ASN A 75 -9.44 -13.59 -1.10
C ASN A 75 -8.04 -12.99 -0.90
N ASP A 76 -7.83 -11.72 -1.24
CA ASP A 76 -6.53 -11.10 -1.03
C ASP A 76 -6.31 -10.71 0.43
N MET A 77 -5.15 -11.16 0.90
CA MET A 77 -4.72 -10.96 2.27
C MET A 77 -3.77 -9.76 2.40
N ASN A 78 -3.49 -9.09 1.28
CA ASN A 78 -2.71 -7.86 1.20
C ASN A 78 -3.57 -6.69 1.64
N ARG A 79 -3.05 -5.88 2.58
CA ARG A 79 -3.85 -4.82 3.21
C ARG A 79 -3.04 -3.56 3.42
N ASN A 80 -3.65 -2.43 3.08
CA ASN A 80 -3.25 -1.13 3.61
C ASN A 80 -3.88 -0.96 5.00
N TYR A 81 -3.11 -0.46 5.96
CA TYR A 81 -3.56 -0.04 7.28
C TYR A 81 -3.30 1.45 7.45
N ALA A 82 -4.35 2.23 7.69
CA ALA A 82 -4.23 3.62 8.11
C ALA A 82 -4.39 3.68 9.64
N LEU A 83 -3.33 4.09 10.32
CA LEU A 83 -3.16 4.06 11.77
C LEU A 83 -3.19 5.49 12.33
N ASN A 84 -3.88 5.69 13.44
CA ASN A 84 -3.67 6.85 14.31
C ASN A 84 -2.83 6.39 15.51
N ILE A 85 -1.65 6.96 15.66
CA ILE A 85 -0.61 6.54 16.60
C ILE A 85 -0.38 7.63 17.64
N LEU A 86 -0.36 7.25 18.90
CA LEU A 86 0.12 8.09 19.99
C LEU A 86 1.62 7.82 20.18
N ALA A 87 2.44 8.87 20.05
CA ALA A 87 3.88 8.79 20.30
C ALA A 87 4.38 10.10 20.90
N SER A 88 5.52 10.08 21.58
CA SER A 88 6.14 11.28 22.15
C SER A 88 7.50 11.53 21.54
N ARG A 89 7.94 12.79 21.51
CA ARG A 89 9.34 13.09 21.18
C ARG A 89 10.22 12.65 22.35
N ARG A 90 11.33 11.97 22.07
CA ARG A 90 12.24 11.42 23.10
C ARG A 90 12.77 12.48 24.07
N ASN A 91 12.79 13.76 23.68
CA ASN A 91 13.21 14.89 24.52
C ASN A 91 12.08 15.49 25.38
N GLY A 92 10.98 14.76 25.62
CA GLY A 92 10.01 15.07 26.68
C GLY A 92 8.90 16.07 26.32
N ALA A 93 8.74 16.39 25.03
CA ALA A 93 7.65 17.25 24.58
C ALA A 93 6.38 16.41 24.33
N GLY A 94 5.62 16.14 25.40
CA GLY A 94 4.24 15.65 25.36
C GLY A 94 3.96 14.38 24.53
N ASP A 95 2.72 13.93 24.57
CA ASP A 95 2.23 12.93 23.61
C ASP A 95 1.63 13.67 22.41
N ASP A 96 2.16 13.40 21.23
CA ASP A 96 1.66 13.87 19.94
C ASP A 96 0.90 12.74 19.24
N LYS A 97 -0.07 13.12 18.38
CA LYS A 97 -0.83 12.17 17.56
C LYS A 97 -0.32 12.20 16.13
N PHE A 98 0.01 11.04 15.61
CA PHE A 98 0.56 10.84 14.28
C PHE A 98 -0.33 9.94 13.45
N LYS A 99 -0.28 10.10 12.13
CA LYS A 99 -0.96 9.20 11.20
C LYS A 99 0.06 8.41 10.41
N ALA A 100 -0.15 7.11 10.24
CA ALA A 100 0.69 6.30 9.36
C ALA A 100 -0.16 5.48 8.40
N VAL A 101 0.27 5.34 7.16
CA VAL A 101 -0.24 4.31 6.26
C VAL A 101 0.84 3.26 6.07
N VAL A 102 0.48 2.00 6.31
CA VAL A 102 1.38 0.85 6.26
C VAL A 102 0.78 -0.20 5.32
N TYR A 103 1.58 -0.70 4.38
CA TYR A 103 1.16 -1.81 3.52
C TYR A 103 1.68 -3.13 4.08
N VAL A 104 0.80 -4.12 4.17
CA VAL A 104 1.12 -5.44 4.69
C VAL A 104 0.87 -6.46 3.59
N GLU A 105 1.93 -7.13 3.18
CA GLU A 105 1.88 -8.32 2.34
C GLU A 105 1.84 -9.54 3.25
N ARG A 106 0.91 -10.46 3.02
CA ARG A 106 1.04 -11.77 3.64
C ARG A 106 2.11 -12.53 2.88
N GLU A 107 3.14 -12.96 3.60
CA GLU A 107 4.08 -13.95 3.10
C GLU A 107 3.65 -15.29 3.68
N ILE A 108 3.04 -16.15 2.85
CA ILE A 108 2.87 -17.56 3.20
C ILE A 108 4.25 -18.18 3.04
N VAL A 109 5.07 -18.09 4.08
CA VAL A 109 6.27 -18.91 4.16
C VAL A 109 5.77 -20.34 4.39
N PRO A 110 6.16 -21.33 3.58
CA PRO A 110 5.86 -22.73 3.84
C PRO A 110 6.74 -23.20 5.01
N ASP A 111 6.45 -22.68 6.20
CA ASP A 111 6.84 -23.33 7.44
C ASP A 111 5.65 -24.18 7.88
N TYR A 112 5.91 -25.42 8.29
CA TYR A 112 4.93 -26.46 8.62
C TYR A 112 4.02 -26.10 9.81
N SER A 113 4.09 -24.87 10.31
CA SER A 113 3.29 -24.29 11.39
C SER A 113 1.98 -23.65 10.93
N GLY A 114 1.80 -23.35 9.64
CA GLY A 114 0.56 -22.76 9.10
C GLY A 114 0.27 -21.32 9.59
N ILE A 115 1.23 -20.67 10.26
CA ILE A 115 1.07 -19.31 10.80
C ILE A 115 1.53 -18.32 9.72
N PRO A 116 0.65 -17.44 9.21
CA PRO A 116 1.02 -16.46 8.18
C PRO A 116 1.97 -15.41 8.77
N ILE A 117 3.16 -15.27 8.16
CA ILE A 117 4.09 -14.19 8.48
C ILE A 117 3.68 -12.97 7.64
N CYS A 118 3.55 -11.81 8.26
CA CYS A 118 3.19 -10.57 7.58
C CYS A 118 4.45 -9.74 7.33
N ARG A 119 4.76 -9.47 6.07
CA ARG A 119 5.84 -8.56 5.67
C ARG A 119 5.28 -7.14 5.57
N VAL A 120 5.85 -6.22 6.33
CA VAL A 120 5.41 -4.83 6.40
C VAL A 120 6.27 -3.97 5.47
N ARG A 121 5.65 -3.18 4.59
CA ARG A 121 6.34 -2.27 3.67
C ARG A 121 5.77 -0.84 3.71
N TYR A 122 6.66 0.12 3.44
CA TYR A 122 6.38 1.54 3.17
C TYR A 122 5.51 2.25 4.23
N PRO A 123 6.03 2.57 5.42
CA PRO A 123 5.30 3.44 6.33
C PRO A 123 5.47 4.88 5.85
N LYS A 124 4.37 5.52 5.48
CA LYS A 124 4.36 6.98 5.33
C LYS A 124 3.68 7.58 6.54
N MET A 125 4.45 8.27 7.37
CA MET A 125 3.91 8.98 8.52
C MET A 125 3.63 10.43 8.16
N PHE A 126 2.54 10.96 8.71
CA PHE A 126 2.08 12.32 8.57
C PHE A 126 1.85 12.88 9.97
N ASN A 127 2.23 14.13 10.16
CA ASN A 127 1.93 14.90 11.37
C ASN A 127 0.69 15.75 11.12
#